data_AF-A0A0Q0XF90-F1
#
_entry.id   AF-A0A0Q0XF90-F1
#
_cell.length_a   1.000
_cell.length_b   1.000
_cell.length_c   1.000
_cell.angle_alpha   90.00
_cell.angle_beta   90.00
_cell.angle_gamma   90.00
#
_symmetry.space_group_name_H-M   'P 1'
#
loop_
_entity.id
_entity.type
_entity.pdbx_description
1 polymer ?
#
loop_
_entity_poly.entity_id
_entity_poly.type
_entity_poly.pdbx_seq_one_letter_code
_entity_poly.pdbx_strand_id
1 'polypeptide(L)'
;MNDKKFTPELIDELIDSASKIEAVNTPPFFKDKVLNKLSQVTVEKQRPDVLNWFTPKYQIAMLLLFAAVNIVAVYSYRSSNKQQELQTFAETYGFSQSESESILN
;
A
#
# COMPACT_ATOMS: atom_id res chain seq x y z
N MET A 1 -50.05 -34.66 -32.55
CA MET A 1 -49.22 -33.49 -32.86
C MET A 1 -50.17 -32.32 -32.99
N ASN A 2 -50.10 -31.36 -32.07
CA ASN A 2 -51.05 -30.24 -32.02
C ASN A 2 -50.37 -29.05 -32.70
N ASP A 3 -50.54 -28.98 -34.01
CA ASP A 3 -50.00 -27.90 -34.82
C ASP A 3 -50.76 -26.62 -34.46
N LYS A 4 -50.12 -25.76 -33.65
CA LYS A 4 -50.64 -24.45 -33.26
C LYS A 4 -50.86 -23.65 -34.54
N LYS A 5 -52.10 -23.61 -35.01
CA LYS A 5 -52.51 -22.72 -36.11
C LYS A 5 -52.41 -21.30 -35.58
N PHE A 6 -51.40 -20.56 -36.04
CA PHE A 6 -51.31 -19.12 -35.83
C PHE A 6 -52.45 -18.48 -36.64
N THR A 7 -53.51 -18.07 -35.95
CA THR A 7 -54.62 -17.33 -36.55
C THR A 7 -54.16 -15.89 -36.86
N PRO A 8 -54.66 -15.29 -37.96
CA PRO A 8 -54.32 -13.91 -38.33
C PRO A 8 -54.61 -12.91 -37.20
N GLU A 9 -55.64 -13.16 -36.41
CA GLU A 9 -56.00 -12.39 -35.21
C GLU A 9 -54.87 -12.32 -34.16
N LEU A 10 -54.15 -13.43 -33.92
CA LEU A 10 -53.01 -13.45 -33.00
C LEU A 10 -51.81 -12.68 -33.57
N ILE A 11 -51.63 -12.69 -34.89
CA ILE A 11 -50.56 -11.94 -35.55
C ILE A 11 -50.84 -10.44 -35.45
N ASP A 12 -52.09 -10.04 -35.69
CA ASP A 12 -52.53 -8.65 -35.58
C ASP A 12 -52.45 -8.14 -34.13
N GLU A 13 -52.83 -8.97 -33.15
CA GLU A 13 -52.69 -8.65 -31.72
C GLU A 13 -51.23 -8.50 -31.29
N LEU A 14 -50.33 -9.35 -31.80
CA LEU A 14 -48.89 -9.25 -31.53
C LEU A 14 -48.27 -8.01 -32.18
N ILE A 15 -48.69 -7.65 -33.40
CA ILE A 15 -48.22 -6.43 -34.08
C ILE A 15 -48.74 -5.18 -33.36
N ASP A 16 -50.00 -5.16 -32.92
CA ASP A 16 -50.55 -4.04 -32.14
C ASP A 16 -49.87 -3.92 -30.76
N SER A 17 -49.62 -5.04 -30.09
CA SER A 17 -48.89 -5.07 -28.82
C SER A 17 -47.44 -4.60 -28.98
N ALA A 18 -46.73 -5.08 -30.02
CA ALA A 18 -45.37 -4.65 -30.33
C ALA A 18 -45.30 -3.17 -30.75
N SER A 19 -46.32 -2.67 -31.45
CA SER A 19 -46.42 -1.27 -31.85
C SER A 19 -46.79 -0.34 -30.69
N LYS A 20 -47.43 -0.87 -29.64
CA LYS A 20 -47.68 -0.19 -28.36
C LYS A 20 -46.49 -0.24 -27.39
N ILE A 21 -45.39 -0.91 -27.74
CA ILE A 21 -44.13 -0.78 -26.99
C ILE A 21 -43.56 0.60 -27.34
N GLU A 22 -44.09 1.61 -26.68
CA GLU A 22 -43.66 3.00 -26.79
C GLU A 22 -42.19 3.10 -26.38
N ALA A 23 -41.43 3.92 -27.11
CA ALA A 23 -40.02 4.14 -26.85
C ALA A 23 -39.84 4.53 -25.37
N VAL A 24 -39.08 3.72 -24.63
CA VAL A 24 -38.85 3.92 -23.20
C VAL A 24 -38.27 5.32 -23.02
N ASN A 25 -39.05 6.20 -22.38
CA ASN A 25 -38.66 7.58 -22.07
C ASN A 25 -37.59 7.54 -20.98
N THR A 26 -36.35 7.28 -21.38
CA THR A 26 -35.21 7.37 -20.49
C THR A 26 -34.93 8.85 -20.24
N PRO A 27 -34.71 9.26 -18.97
CA PRO A 27 -34.32 10.62 -18.65
C PRO A 27 -33.10 11.04 -19.47
N PRO A 28 -33.03 12.28 -19.99
CA PRO A 28 -31.97 12.73 -20.88
C PRO A 28 -30.55 12.64 -20.28
N PHE A 29 -30.45 12.49 -18.94
CA PHE A 29 -29.19 12.38 -18.19
C PHE A 29 -28.97 11.01 -17.53
N PHE A 30 -29.73 9.98 -17.93
CA PHE A 30 -29.62 8.65 -17.32
C PHE A 30 -28.22 8.06 -17.49
N LYS A 31 -27.66 8.15 -18.71
CA LYS A 31 -26.31 7.68 -19.02
C LYS A 31 -25.27 8.35 -18.13
N ASP A 32 -25.33 9.68 -18.00
CA ASP A 32 -24.36 10.45 -17.21
C ASP A 32 -24.46 10.10 -15.73
N LYS A 33 -25.67 9.92 -15.21
CA LYS A 33 -25.90 9.54 -13.81
C LYS A 33 -25.35 8.14 -13.51
N VAL A 34 -25.50 7.20 -14.44
CA VAL A 34 -24.95 5.84 -14.31
C VAL A 34 -23.43 5.86 -14.42
N LEU A 35 -22.87 6.56 -15.39
CA LEU A 35 -21.42 6.68 -15.56
C LEU A 35 -20.75 7.34 -14.36
N ASN A 36 -21.36 8.38 -13.80
CA ASN A 36 -20.87 9.04 -12.58
C ASN A 36 -20.91 8.09 -11.38
N LYS A 37 -22.00 7.32 -11.20
CA LYS A 37 -22.09 6.32 -10.13
C LYS A 37 -21.05 5.21 -10.27
N LEU A 38 -20.83 4.70 -11.49
CA LEU A 38 -19.81 3.67 -11.74
C LEU A 38 -18.39 4.19 -11.50
N SER A 39 -18.13 5.44 -11.87
CA SER A 39 -16.85 6.11 -11.63
C SER A 39 -16.59 6.29 -10.12
N GLN A 40 -17.59 6.72 -9.35
CA GLN A 40 -17.46 6.87 -7.89
C GLN A 40 -17.16 5.54 -7.19
N VAL A 41 -17.85 4.46 -7.55
CA VAL A 41 -17.62 3.11 -7.00
C VAL A 41 -16.23 2.57 -7.37
N THR A 42 -15.73 2.93 -8.56
CA THR A 42 -14.40 2.52 -9.02
C THR A 42 -13.29 3.29 -8.27
N VAL A 43 -13.48 4.57 -8.01
CA VAL A 43 -12.53 5.42 -7.26
C VAL A 43 -12.44 5.01 -5.78
N GLU A 44 -13.55 4.61 -5.16
CA GLU A 44 -13.55 4.11 -3.77
C GLU A 44 -12.83 2.76 -3.63
N LYS A 45 -12.88 1.88 -4.65
CA LYS A 45 -12.16 0.59 -4.64
C LYS A 45 -10.68 0.67 -5.02
N GLN A 46 -10.25 1.76 -5.66
CA GLN A 46 -8.87 1.91 -6.18
C GLN A 46 -7.91 2.62 -5.24
N ARG A 47 -8.26 2.84 -3.96
CA ARG A 47 -7.26 3.20 -2.96
C ARG A 47 -6.80 1.93 -2.26
N PRO A 48 -5.66 1.33 -2.66
CA PRO A 48 -5.16 0.20 -1.93
C PRO A 48 -4.76 0.70 -0.54
N ASP A 49 -5.34 0.10 0.49
CA ASP A 49 -5.04 0.35 1.92
C ASP A 49 -3.53 0.21 2.26
N VAL A 50 -2.71 -0.28 1.33
CA VAL A 50 -1.25 -0.30 1.43
C VAL A 50 -0.61 1.08 1.65
N LEU A 51 -1.26 2.17 1.22
CA LEU A 51 -0.79 3.53 1.47
C LEU A 51 -1.15 4.05 2.88
N ASN A 52 -1.99 3.35 3.65
CA ASN A 52 -2.24 3.71 5.05
C ASN A 52 -1.01 3.49 5.94
N TRP A 53 -0.07 2.63 5.54
CA TRP A 53 1.23 2.56 6.22
C TRP A 53 2.04 3.86 6.05
N PHE A 54 1.76 4.63 5.00
CA PHE A 54 2.36 5.93 4.71
C PHE A 54 1.56 7.10 5.31
N THR A 55 0.81 6.86 6.39
CA THR A 55 0.09 7.92 7.10
C THR A 55 1.10 8.86 7.79
N PRO A 56 0.95 10.20 7.68
CA PRO A 56 1.92 11.19 8.19
C PRO A 56 2.31 11.04 9.66
N LYS A 57 1.41 10.44 10.47
CA LYS A 57 1.62 10.21 11.91
C LYS A 57 2.78 9.26 12.20
N TYR A 58 3.00 8.26 11.34
CA TYR A 58 4.07 7.27 11.52
C TYR A 58 5.39 7.69 10.87
N GLN A 59 5.38 8.68 9.98
CA GLN A 59 6.59 9.17 9.31
C GLN A 59 7.56 9.82 10.28
N ILE A 60 7.07 10.61 11.24
CA ILE A 60 7.91 11.28 12.24
C ILE A 60 8.55 10.25 13.17
N ALA A 61 7.79 9.26 13.61
CA ALA A 61 8.30 8.18 14.46
C ALA A 61 9.38 7.34 13.73
N MET A 62 9.17 7.04 12.45
CA MET A 62 10.14 6.30 11.65
C MET A 62 11.42 7.12 11.39
N LEU A 63 11.28 8.42 11.14
CA LEU A 63 12.42 9.33 10.97
C LEU A 63 13.23 9.44 12.28
N LEU A 64 12.56 9.59 13.41
CA LEU A 64 13.20 9.61 14.73
C LEU A 64 13.91 8.29 15.04
N LEU A 65 13.29 7.15 14.74
CA LEU A 65 13.91 5.84 14.92
C LEU A 65 15.17 5.71 14.04
N PHE A 66 15.08 6.11 12.77
CA PHE A 66 16.21 6.06 11.86
C PHE A 66 17.35 6.99 12.30
N ALA A 67 17.03 8.19 12.78
CA ALA A 67 17.99 9.12 13.34
C ALA A 67 18.67 8.55 14.60
N ALA A 68 17.91 7.95 15.52
CA ALA A 68 18.44 7.34 16.73
C ALA A 68 19.42 6.19 16.41
N VAL A 69 19.05 5.30 15.48
CA VAL A 69 19.93 4.20 15.04
C VAL A 69 21.24 4.75 14.45
N ASN A 70 21.18 5.78 13.61
CA ASN A 70 22.38 6.39 13.03
C ASN A 70 23.26 7.06 14.10
N ILE A 71 22.67 7.75 15.07
CA ILE A 71 23.43 8.37 16.18
C ILE A 71 24.16 7.30 17.00
N VAL A 72 23.47 6.20 17.35
CA VAL A 72 24.07 5.07 18.08
C VAL A 72 25.19 4.43 17.27
N ALA A 73 24.98 4.20 15.97
CA ALA A 73 25.99 3.64 15.09
C ALA A 73 27.26 4.52 15.01
N VAL A 74 27.08 5.84 14.86
CA VAL A 74 28.21 6.79 14.84
C VAL A 74 28.92 6.84 16.19
N TYR A 75 28.18 6.82 17.30
CA TYR A 75 28.76 6.81 18.64
C TYR A 75 29.55 5.54 18.91
N SER A 76 28.97 4.38 18.60
CA SER A 76 29.63 3.08 18.75
C SER A 76 30.90 3.01 17.91
N TYR A 77 30.84 3.41 16.64
CA TYR A 77 32.00 3.46 15.75
C TYR A 77 33.12 4.35 16.30
N ARG A 78 32.78 5.54 16.81
CA ARG A 78 33.76 6.43 17.44
C ARG A 78 34.36 5.85 18.72
N SER A 79 33.56 5.17 19.55
CA SER A 79 34.04 4.57 20.79
C SER A 79 35.01 3.41 20.51
N SER A 80 34.65 2.54 19.56
CA SER A 80 35.51 1.42 19.15
C SER A 80 36.83 1.91 18.54
N ASN A 81 36.79 2.93 17.68
CA ASN A 81 38.02 3.50 17.11
C ASN A 81 38.90 4.15 18.17
N LYS A 82 38.32 4.86 19.16
CA LYS A 82 39.10 5.44 20.27
C LYS A 82 39.78 4.37 21.13
N GLN A 83 39.09 3.27 21.42
CA GLN A 83 39.69 2.15 22.15
C GLN A 83 40.83 1.52 21.35
N GLN A 84 40.63 1.33 20.04
CA GLN A 84 41.66 0.77 19.17
C GLN A 84 42.87 1.70 19.00
N GLU A 85 42.67 3.01 18.88
CA GLU A 85 43.75 4.02 18.85
C GLU A 85 44.53 4.05 20.17
N LEU A 86 43.82 4.01 21.32
CA LEU A 86 44.47 3.97 22.63
C LEU A 86 45.25 2.67 22.86
N GLN A 87 44.71 1.53 22.40
CA GLN A 87 45.39 0.25 22.49
C GLN A 87 46.63 0.21 21.59
N THR A 88 46.52 0.71 20.35
CA THR A 88 47.65 0.83 19.42
C THR A 88 48.73 1.77 19.97
N PHE A 89 48.34 2.88 20.59
CA PHE A 89 49.25 3.79 21.27
C PHE A 89 49.95 3.12 22.46
N ALA A 90 49.20 2.39 23.29
CA ALA A 90 49.75 1.67 24.43
C ALA A 90 50.74 0.57 23.99
N GLU A 91 50.44 -0.17 22.92
CA GLU A 91 51.35 -1.16 22.34
C GLU A 91 52.61 -0.52 21.74
N THR A 92 52.46 0.59 20.99
CA THR A 92 53.58 1.28 20.33
C THR A 92 54.58 1.88 21.33
N TYR A 93 54.11 2.36 22.47
CA TYR A 93 54.95 2.95 23.51
C TYR A 93 55.22 2.01 24.70
N GLY A 94 54.82 0.74 24.61
CA GLY A 94 55.08 -0.27 25.65
C GLY A 94 54.30 -0.08 26.95
N PHE A 95 53.23 0.73 26.94
CA PHE A 95 52.28 0.88 28.05
C PHE A 95 51.18 -0.19 28.05
N SER A 96 51.12 -1.07 27.05
CA SER A 96 50.20 -2.21 27.03
C SER A 96 50.50 -3.08 28.24
N GLN A 97 49.61 -3.03 29.23
CA GLN A 97 49.67 -3.87 30.41
C GLN A 97 49.42 -5.31 29.95
N SER A 98 50.49 -5.99 29.54
CA SER A 98 50.49 -7.43 29.54
C SER A 98 50.21 -7.83 30.98
N GLU A 99 49.09 -8.51 31.23
CA GLU A 99 49.01 -9.50 32.29
C GLU A 99 50.05 -10.60 31.98
N SER A 100 51.33 -10.22 32.00
CA SER A 100 52.45 -11.15 31.98
C SER A 100 52.55 -11.65 33.40
N GLU A 101 51.82 -12.73 33.62
CA GLU A 101 52.13 -13.85 34.49
C GLU A 101 52.77 -13.49 35.83
N SER A 102 52.00 -13.70 36.89
CA SER A 102 52.52 -13.85 38.24
C SER A 102 53.80 -14.70 38.22
N ILE A 103 54.95 -14.05 38.47
CA ILE A 103 56.26 -14.72 38.66
C ILE A 103 56.26 -15.59 39.92
N LEU A 104 55.19 -15.50 40.73
CA LEU A 104 54.94 -16.37 41.86
C LEU A 104 53.77 -17.29 41.50
N ASN A 105 54.11 -18.54 41.17
CA ASN A 105 53.23 -19.68 41.38
C ASN A 105 52.77 -19.74 42.84
#